data_AF-A0A2G2Y437-F1
#
_entry.id   AF-A0A2G2Y437-F1
#
_cell.length_a   1.000
_cell.length_b   1.000
_cell.length_c   1.000
_cell.angle_alpha   90.00
_cell.angle_beta   90.00
_cell.angle_gamma   90.00
#
_symmetry.space_group_name_H-M   'P 1'
#
loop_
_entity.id
_entity.type
_entity.pdbx_description
1 polymer ?
#
loop_
_entity_poly.entity_id
_entity_poly.type
_entity_poly.pdbx_seq_one_letter_code
_entity_poly.pdbx_strand_id
1 'polypeptide(L)'
;MCPGAAVSCADILALAARDSVAMLGGMPYPVRLGRRDARTANFTGALTQLPAPFDNLNVQLGKFSAKGLSAREMVALVGAHTVGFARCVTLCDDRNINPAMKPTLRCGCPVSSNNTNLVPLDLMTPEFFDKFYYEDLIRNQGLLFSDQVLMGSSATADVVRTYNSNPGLFLREFNAAMTKMGDLPPSRGVQLEIRDVCSKVNGNSITDM
;
A
#
# COMPACT_ATOMS: atom_id res chain seq x y z
N MET A 1 -7.88 -5.82 -27.34
CA MET A 1 -7.27 -7.10 -26.91
C MET A 1 -6.12 -7.41 -27.85
N CYS A 2 -5.01 -7.95 -27.34
CA CYS A 2 -3.84 -8.35 -28.15
C CYS A 2 -3.93 -9.87 -28.41
N PRO A 3 -4.35 -10.33 -29.60
CA PRO A 3 -4.39 -11.76 -29.90
C PRO A 3 -2.97 -12.32 -29.85
N GLY A 4 -2.75 -13.36 -29.02
CA GLY A 4 -1.47 -14.06 -28.94
C GLY A 4 -0.44 -13.51 -27.94
N ALA A 5 -0.69 -12.37 -27.28
CA ALA A 5 0.16 -11.87 -26.20
C ALA A 5 -0.46 -12.17 -24.84
N ALA A 6 0.06 -13.19 -24.15
CA ALA A 6 -0.37 -13.51 -22.79
C ALA A 6 0.16 -12.44 -21.81
N VAL A 7 -0.73 -11.87 -20.99
CA VAL A 7 -0.39 -10.87 -19.96
C VAL A 7 -0.52 -11.54 -18.59
N SER A 8 0.53 -11.48 -17.78
CA SER A 8 0.52 -12.06 -16.44
C SER A 8 -0.37 -11.28 -15.49
N CYS A 9 -0.91 -11.96 -14.48
CA CYS A 9 -1.67 -11.32 -13.41
C CYS A 9 -0.82 -10.32 -12.62
N ALA A 10 0.48 -10.61 -12.47
CA ALA A 10 1.44 -9.70 -11.85
C ALA A 10 1.57 -8.37 -12.62
N ASP A 11 1.61 -8.40 -13.96
CA ASP A 11 1.64 -7.17 -14.76
C ASP A 11 0.29 -6.45 -14.80
N ILE A 12 -0.83 -7.20 -14.80
CA ILE A 12 -2.18 -6.61 -14.68
C ILE A 12 -2.29 -5.80 -13.37
N LEU A 13 -1.84 -6.35 -12.24
CA LEU A 13 -1.88 -5.65 -10.96
C LEU A 13 -1.01 -4.38 -10.95
N ALA A 14 0.19 -4.44 -11.54
CA ALA A 14 1.08 -3.30 -11.61
C ALA A 14 0.52 -2.17 -12.50
N LEU A 15 -0.08 -2.52 -13.65
CA LEU A 15 -0.75 -1.57 -14.53
C LEU A 15 -1.99 -0.96 -13.88
N ALA A 16 -2.85 -1.80 -13.28
CA ALA A 16 -4.05 -1.34 -12.58
C ALA A 16 -3.74 -0.39 -11.43
N ALA A 17 -2.66 -0.64 -10.68
CA ALA A 17 -2.22 0.27 -9.62
C ALA A 17 -1.84 1.65 -10.17
N ARG A 18 -1.04 1.70 -11.26
CA ARG A 18 -0.64 2.97 -11.90
C ARG A 18 -1.86 3.72 -12.44
N ASP A 19 -2.73 3.02 -13.16
CA ASP A 19 -3.92 3.61 -13.77
C ASP A 19 -4.88 4.14 -12.70
N SER A 20 -5.06 3.43 -11.59
CA SER A 20 -5.88 3.88 -10.45
C SER A 20 -5.33 5.18 -9.84
N VAL A 21 -4.03 5.26 -9.59
CA VAL A 21 -3.39 6.48 -9.07
C VAL A 21 -3.62 7.66 -10.01
N ALA A 22 -3.43 7.46 -11.32
CA ALA A 22 -3.64 8.51 -12.32
C ALA A 22 -5.11 8.95 -12.41
N MET A 23 -6.06 8.01 -12.33
CA MET A 23 -7.49 8.31 -12.35
C MET A 23 -7.95 9.11 -11.12
N LEU A 24 -7.28 8.95 -9.98
CA LEU A 24 -7.57 9.67 -8.74
C LEU A 24 -6.81 11.01 -8.63
N GLY A 25 -6.14 11.47 -9.70
CA GLY A 25 -5.46 12.78 -9.74
C GLY A 25 -3.95 12.74 -9.51
N GLY A 26 -3.37 11.56 -9.30
CA GLY A 26 -1.93 11.37 -9.23
C GLY A 26 -1.24 11.48 -10.60
N MET A 27 0.09 11.51 -10.59
CA MET A 27 0.88 11.55 -11.83
C MET A 27 1.13 10.12 -12.35
N PRO A 28 0.91 9.83 -13.65
CA PRO A 28 1.25 8.51 -14.19
C PRO A 28 2.76 8.26 -14.15
N TYR A 29 3.15 7.00 -14.01
CA TYR A 29 4.55 6.57 -14.02
C TYR A 29 4.80 5.36 -14.94
N PRO A 30 6.07 5.13 -15.36
CA PRO A 30 6.42 3.94 -16.13
C PRO A 30 6.25 2.67 -15.30
N VAL A 31 5.56 1.68 -15.87
CA VAL A 31 5.49 0.33 -15.30
C VAL A 31 6.35 -0.58 -16.17
N ARG A 32 7.44 -1.11 -15.59
CA ARG A 32 8.23 -2.17 -16.25
C ARG A 32 7.35 -3.43 -16.32
N LEU A 33 7.27 -4.06 -17.49
CA LEU A 33 6.46 -5.27 -17.73
C LEU A 33 7.37 -6.50 -17.89
N GLY A 34 6.76 -7.68 -18.02
CA GLY A 34 7.44 -8.96 -18.15
C GLY A 34 7.45 -9.78 -16.87
N ARG A 35 6.65 -9.41 -15.86
CA ARG A 35 6.48 -10.24 -14.66
C ARG A 35 5.77 -11.54 -15.03
N ARG A 36 5.98 -12.56 -14.21
CA ARG A 36 5.32 -13.86 -14.30
C ARG A 36 4.68 -14.20 -12.96
N ASP A 37 3.66 -15.05 -13.00
CA ASP A 37 2.82 -15.38 -11.87
C ASP A 37 3.43 -16.54 -11.06
N ALA A 38 3.54 -16.39 -9.74
CA ALA A 38 4.06 -17.43 -8.87
C ALA A 38 3.10 -18.62 -8.79
N ARG A 39 3.61 -19.86 -8.83
CA ARG A 39 2.78 -21.07 -8.65
C ARG A 39 2.45 -21.40 -7.18
N THR A 40 3.02 -20.67 -6.23
CA THR A 40 2.75 -20.81 -4.79
C THR A 40 2.54 -19.46 -4.13
N ALA A 41 1.82 -19.46 -3.00
CA ALA A 41 1.66 -18.31 -2.13
C ALA A 41 2.49 -18.51 -0.85
N ASN A 42 2.85 -17.41 -0.19
CA ASN A 42 3.60 -17.43 1.07
C ASN A 42 2.81 -16.72 2.17
N PHE A 43 1.93 -17.46 2.84
CA PHE A 43 1.07 -16.93 3.91
C PHE A 43 1.88 -16.41 5.10
N THR A 44 2.87 -17.18 5.58
CA THR A 44 3.76 -16.74 6.66
C THR A 44 4.52 -15.47 6.28
N GLY A 45 4.95 -15.36 5.03
CA GLY A 45 5.59 -14.15 4.50
C GLY A 45 4.65 -12.95 4.54
N ALA A 46 3.38 -13.11 4.16
CA ALA A 46 2.40 -12.04 4.24
C ALA A 46 2.20 -11.54 5.68
N LEU A 47 2.10 -12.46 6.66
CA LEU A 47 1.94 -12.11 8.08
C LEU A 47 3.16 -11.42 8.70
N THR A 48 4.37 -11.73 8.22
CA THR A 48 5.62 -11.27 8.85
C THR A 48 6.26 -10.07 8.14
N GLN A 49 6.02 -9.90 6.84
CA GLN A 49 6.72 -8.91 6.01
C GLN A 49 5.88 -7.67 5.70
N LEU A 50 4.55 -7.74 5.80
CA LEU A 50 3.69 -6.57 5.60
C LEU A 50 3.65 -5.71 6.87
N PRO A 51 3.72 -4.37 6.75
CA PRO A 51 3.51 -3.47 7.89
C PRO A 51 2.07 -3.61 8.40
N ALA A 52 1.92 -3.64 9.72
CA ALA A 52 0.63 -3.68 10.39
C ALA A 52 0.24 -2.26 10.86
N PRO A 53 -1.06 -1.96 11.04
CA PRO A 53 -1.51 -0.64 11.49
C PRO A 53 -1.04 -0.26 12.90
N PHE A 54 -0.58 -1.23 13.70
CA PHE A 54 0.00 -1.03 15.03
C PHE A 54 1.54 -1.00 15.06
N ASP A 55 2.21 -1.15 13.90
CA ASP A 55 3.67 -1.13 13.85
C ASP A 55 4.21 0.27 14.13
N ASN A 56 5.10 0.37 15.11
CA ASN A 56 5.82 1.62 15.37
C ASN A 56 6.81 1.95 14.25
N LEU A 57 7.33 3.18 14.27
CA LEU A 57 8.21 3.70 13.22
C LEU A 57 9.42 2.79 12.94
N ASN A 58 10.09 2.26 13.96
CA ASN A 58 11.26 1.42 13.79
C ASN A 58 10.93 0.09 13.10
N VAL A 59 9.77 -0.51 13.42
CA VAL A 59 9.30 -1.74 12.77
C VAL A 59 8.98 -1.47 11.30
N GLN A 60 8.30 -0.37 10.99
CA GLN A 60 8.02 0.02 9.61
C GLN A 60 9.31 0.24 8.81
N LEU A 61 10.26 1.02 9.34
CA LEU A 61 11.56 1.24 8.72
C LEU A 61 12.31 -0.08 8.47
N GLY A 62 12.29 -1.01 9.42
CA GLY A 62 12.89 -2.33 9.27
C GLY A 62 12.25 -3.15 8.15
N LYS A 63 10.93 -3.19 8.06
CA LYS A 63 10.19 -3.93 7.02
C LYS A 63 10.42 -3.36 5.61
N PHE A 64 10.40 -2.04 5.47
CA PHE A 64 10.69 -1.38 4.18
C PHE A 64 12.17 -1.55 3.78
N SER A 65 13.10 -1.40 4.73
CA SER A 65 14.54 -1.62 4.49
C SER A 65 14.84 -3.06 4.06
N ALA A 66 14.13 -4.06 4.62
CA ALA A 66 14.23 -5.45 4.19
C ALA A 66 13.78 -5.69 2.74
N LYS A 67 13.07 -4.72 2.13
CA LYS A 67 12.72 -4.69 0.70
C LYS A 67 13.60 -3.73 -0.10
N GLY A 68 14.68 -3.22 0.50
CA GLY A 68 15.58 -2.25 -0.13
C GLY A 68 15.00 -0.85 -0.30
N LEU A 69 13.92 -0.53 0.42
CA LEU A 69 13.29 0.79 0.42
C LEU A 69 13.82 1.64 1.57
N SER A 70 14.24 2.86 1.27
CA SER A 70 14.71 3.85 2.23
C SER A 70 13.57 4.41 3.08
N ALA A 71 13.92 5.09 4.18
CA ALA A 71 12.95 5.79 5.03
C ALA A 71 12.11 6.82 4.25
N ARG A 72 12.73 7.53 3.28
CA ARG A 72 12.03 8.51 2.45
C ARG A 72 11.08 7.85 1.46
N GLU A 73 11.50 6.76 0.82
CA GLU A 73 10.63 5.97 -0.05
C GLU A 73 9.46 5.34 0.73
N MET A 74 9.69 4.91 1.98
CA MET A 74 8.61 4.47 2.86
C MET A 74 7.59 5.59 3.09
N VAL A 75 8.03 6.78 3.49
CA VAL A 75 7.13 7.95 3.74
C VAL A 75 6.38 8.36 2.47
N ALA A 76 7.00 8.21 1.30
CA ALA A 76 6.30 8.41 0.03
C ALA A 76 5.20 7.35 -0.14
N LEU A 77 5.53 6.05 -0.06
CA LEU A 77 4.60 4.95 -0.31
C LEU A 77 3.42 4.89 0.65
N VAL A 78 3.62 5.15 1.94
CA VAL A 78 2.51 5.24 2.92
C VAL A 78 1.60 6.43 2.64
N GLY A 79 2.07 7.43 1.89
CA GLY A 79 1.24 8.50 1.33
C GLY A 79 0.11 8.01 0.44
N ALA A 80 0.13 6.75 -0.02
CA ALA A 80 -1.02 6.13 -0.70
C ALA A 80 -2.31 6.13 0.16
N HIS A 81 -2.20 6.29 1.48
CA HIS A 81 -3.34 6.48 2.37
C HIS A 81 -4.07 7.82 2.19
N THR A 82 -3.63 8.69 1.27
CA THR A 82 -4.42 9.84 0.80
C THR A 82 -5.75 9.43 0.14
N VAL A 83 -5.87 8.16 -0.31
CA VAL A 83 -7.12 7.62 -0.84
C VAL A 83 -7.55 6.34 -0.11
N GLY A 84 -8.85 6.07 -0.16
CA GLY A 84 -9.41 4.82 0.32
C GLY A 84 -9.78 4.84 1.81
N PHE A 85 -10.01 3.64 2.36
CA PHE A 85 -10.73 3.49 3.62
C PHE A 85 -10.15 2.38 4.50
N ALA A 86 -10.20 2.59 5.81
CA ALA A 86 -10.02 1.56 6.82
C ALA A 86 -11.38 1.01 7.30
N ARG A 87 -11.43 -0.28 7.61
CA ARG A 87 -12.62 -0.89 8.21
C ARG A 87 -12.73 -0.54 9.68
N CYS A 88 -13.95 -0.26 10.17
CA CYS A 88 -14.11 0.05 11.58
C CYS A 88 -13.67 -1.10 12.52
N VAL A 89 -13.83 -2.37 12.12
CA VAL A 89 -13.34 -3.52 12.92
C VAL A 89 -11.83 -3.50 13.14
N THR A 90 -11.07 -2.93 12.21
CA THR A 90 -9.62 -2.72 12.37
C THR A 90 -9.35 -1.59 13.35
N LEU A 91 -10.12 -0.50 13.29
CA LEU A 91 -9.92 0.71 14.10
C LEU A 91 -10.42 0.56 15.55
N CYS A 92 -11.30 -0.40 15.83
CA CYS A 92 -11.77 -0.69 17.19
C CYS A 92 -10.71 -1.38 18.06
N ASP A 93 -9.58 -1.82 17.48
CA ASP A 93 -8.40 -2.20 18.25
C ASP A 93 -7.61 -0.94 18.58
N ASP A 94 -7.50 -0.64 19.87
CA ASP A 94 -6.83 0.55 20.41
C ASP A 94 -5.37 0.70 19.98
N ARG A 95 -4.73 -0.39 19.52
CA ARG A 95 -3.34 -0.39 19.02
C ARG A 95 -3.23 0.10 17.58
N ASN A 96 -4.32 0.08 16.82
CA ASN A 96 -4.33 0.36 15.38
C ASN A 96 -4.66 1.82 15.06
N ILE A 97 -5.24 2.55 16.02
CA ILE A 97 -5.73 3.91 15.82
C ILE A 97 -4.82 4.92 16.52
N ASN A 98 -4.62 6.07 15.88
CA ASN A 98 -4.01 7.22 16.54
C ASN A 98 -4.85 7.60 17.78
N PRO A 99 -4.26 7.69 18.98
CA PRO A 99 -4.98 8.08 20.20
C PRO A 99 -5.79 9.38 20.07
N ALA A 100 -5.32 10.35 19.29
CA ALA A 100 -6.02 11.62 19.07
C ALA A 100 -7.30 11.48 18.24
N MET A 101 -7.41 10.40 17.45
CA MET A 101 -8.56 10.09 16.60
C MET A 101 -9.60 9.21 17.29
N LYS A 102 -9.31 8.67 18.48
CA LYS A 102 -10.29 7.85 19.23
C LYS A 102 -11.61 8.57 19.51
N PRO A 103 -11.64 9.86 19.94
CA PRO A 103 -12.89 10.54 20.24
C PRO A 103 -13.77 10.80 19.02
N THR A 104 -13.20 10.82 17.81
CA THR A 104 -13.95 11.07 16.57
C THR A 104 -14.63 9.80 16.06
N LEU A 105 -14.19 8.62 16.49
CA LEU A 105 -14.81 7.35 16.15
C LEU A 105 -15.82 6.95 17.22
N ARG A 106 -17.09 6.84 16.81
CA ARG A 106 -18.10 6.12 17.59
C ARG A 106 -17.99 4.64 17.27
N CYS A 107 -17.31 3.88 18.13
CA CYS A 107 -17.18 2.44 18.01
C CYS A 107 -18.50 1.72 18.34
N GLY A 108 -19.52 1.90 17.48
CA GLY A 108 -20.75 1.12 17.45
C GLY A 108 -20.64 0.01 16.43
N CYS A 109 -19.58 -0.79 16.51
CA CYS A 109 -19.30 -1.85 15.55
C CYS A 109 -19.73 -3.20 16.13
N PRO A 110 -21.01 -3.62 15.97
CA PRO A 110 -21.38 -4.97 16.36
C PRO A 110 -20.44 -5.93 15.61
N VAL A 111 -19.76 -6.79 16.38
CA VAL A 111 -18.89 -7.87 15.88
C VAL A 111 -19.79 -8.94 15.27
N SER A 112 -20.52 -8.57 14.23
CA SER A 112 -21.12 -9.49 13.30
C SER A 112 -20.24 -9.45 12.05
N SER A 113 -20.05 -10.60 11.42
CA SER A 113 -19.25 -10.80 10.22
C SER A 113 -19.65 -9.91 9.01
N ASN A 114 -20.72 -9.12 9.14
CA ASN A 114 -21.29 -8.26 8.09
C ASN A 114 -21.07 -6.76 8.31
N ASN A 115 -20.29 -6.32 9.31
CA ASN A 115 -20.04 -4.89 9.47
C ASN A 115 -19.04 -4.37 8.42
N THR A 116 -19.58 -3.62 7.46
CA THR A 116 -18.89 -3.03 6.30
C THR A 116 -18.58 -1.55 6.48
N ASN A 117 -18.72 -0.99 7.69
CA ASN A 117 -18.48 0.44 7.90
C ASN A 117 -17.02 0.79 7.59
N LEU A 118 -16.86 1.80 6.74
CA LEU A 118 -15.60 2.30 6.23
C LEU A 118 -15.35 3.70 6.79
N VAL A 119 -14.11 3.97 7.18
CA VAL A 119 -13.63 5.29 7.62
C VAL A 119 -12.54 5.72 6.63
N PRO A 120 -12.63 6.93 6.06
CA PRO A 120 -11.63 7.41 5.11
C PRO A 120 -10.26 7.53 5.78
N LEU A 121 -9.20 7.13 5.06
CA LEU A 121 -7.82 7.24 5.54
C LEU A 121 -7.31 8.69 5.51
N ASP A 122 -7.82 9.50 4.58
CA ASP A 122 -7.63 10.95 4.45
C ASP A 122 -8.95 11.66 4.79
N LEU A 123 -8.93 12.54 5.78
CA LEU A 123 -10.15 13.17 6.28
C LEU A 123 -10.59 14.37 5.43
N MET A 124 -9.74 14.85 4.53
CA MET A 124 -9.99 16.04 3.73
C MET A 124 -10.42 15.68 2.30
N THR A 125 -9.73 14.75 1.65
CA THR A 125 -9.94 14.43 0.23
C THR A 125 -9.84 12.91 -0.07
N PRO A 126 -10.69 12.06 0.53
CA PRO A 126 -10.55 10.58 0.48
C PRO A 126 -10.63 9.92 -0.90
N GLU A 127 -11.05 10.68 -1.91
CA GLU A 127 -11.20 10.24 -3.30
C GLU A 127 -10.13 10.83 -4.24
N PHE A 128 -9.19 11.64 -3.73
CA PHE A 128 -8.16 12.29 -4.52
C PHE A 128 -6.76 11.90 -4.04
N PHE A 129 -5.89 11.56 -4.99
CA PHE A 129 -4.50 11.24 -4.73
C PHE A 129 -3.69 12.53 -4.62
N ASP A 130 -3.60 13.08 -3.41
CA ASP A 130 -2.98 14.38 -3.18
C ASP A 130 -2.13 14.43 -1.89
N LYS A 131 -1.91 15.64 -1.35
CA LYS A 131 -1.03 15.89 -0.22
C LYS A 131 -1.74 15.85 1.14
N PHE A 132 -3.07 15.81 1.19
CA PHE A 132 -3.82 16.09 2.42
C PHE A 132 -3.62 15.03 3.50
N TYR A 133 -3.29 13.79 3.12
CA TYR A 133 -2.72 12.79 4.04
C TYR A 133 -1.61 13.37 4.93
N TYR A 134 -0.63 14.08 4.34
CA TYR A 134 0.47 14.67 5.10
C TYR A 134 0.03 15.87 5.94
N GLU A 135 -1.00 16.59 5.52
CA GLU A 135 -1.60 17.67 6.29
C GLU A 135 -2.31 17.14 7.54
N ASP A 136 -3.03 16.02 7.42
CA ASP A 136 -3.64 15.29 8.54
C ASP A 136 -2.57 14.89 9.56
N LEU A 137 -1.43 14.32 9.13
CA LEU A 137 -0.36 13.93 10.05
C LEU A 137 0.21 15.12 10.83
N ILE A 138 0.40 16.26 10.17
CA ILE A 138 0.90 17.51 10.79
C ILE A 138 -0.08 18.02 11.85
N ARG A 139 -1.39 17.85 11.61
CA ARG A 139 -2.46 18.24 12.54
C ARG A 139 -2.72 17.20 13.63
N ASN A 140 -1.92 16.12 13.69
CA ASN A 140 -2.11 14.98 14.58
C ASN A 140 -3.46 14.25 14.35
N GLN A 141 -3.91 14.24 13.09
CA GLN A 141 -5.18 13.69 12.61
C GLN A 141 -5.01 12.45 11.73
N GLY A 142 -3.80 11.90 11.61
CA GLY A 142 -3.60 10.62 10.92
C GLY A 142 -4.45 9.53 11.55
N LEU A 143 -5.21 8.77 10.75
CA LEU A 143 -6.19 7.82 11.25
C LEU A 143 -5.52 6.65 11.99
N LEU A 144 -4.56 5.98 11.33
CA LEU A 144 -3.90 4.81 11.90
C LEU A 144 -2.77 5.23 12.83
N PHE A 145 -2.50 4.38 13.82
CA PHE A 145 -1.31 4.52 14.65
C PHE A 145 -0.04 4.50 13.79
N SER A 146 0.05 3.57 12.82
CA SER A 146 1.15 3.47 11.87
C SER A 146 1.37 4.71 11.01
N ASP A 147 0.32 5.50 10.75
CA ASP A 147 0.43 6.77 10.02
C ASP A 147 1.01 7.86 10.94
N GLN A 148 0.43 8.02 12.12
CA GLN A 148 0.80 9.12 13.01
C GLN A 148 2.24 8.99 13.55
N VAL A 149 2.78 7.76 13.67
CA VAL A 149 4.17 7.55 14.10
C VAL A 149 5.21 8.09 13.12
N LEU A 150 4.85 8.44 11.88
CA LEU A 150 5.76 9.13 10.95
C LEU A 150 6.20 10.50 11.48
N MET A 151 5.41 11.11 12.37
CA MET A 151 5.76 12.37 13.04
C MET A 151 6.64 12.18 14.28
N GLY A 152 6.95 10.92 14.65
CA GLY A 152 7.70 10.57 15.86
C GLY A 152 9.22 10.75 15.79
N SER A 153 9.79 11.02 14.61
CA SER A 153 11.22 11.35 14.43
C SER A 153 11.40 12.61 13.59
N SER A 154 12.46 13.38 13.84
CA SER A 154 12.77 14.58 13.04
C SER A 154 12.93 14.24 11.56
N ALA A 155 13.68 13.17 11.24
CA ALA A 155 13.96 12.77 9.87
C ALA A 155 12.68 12.46 9.06
N THR A 156 11.75 11.68 9.61
CA THR A 156 10.50 11.35 8.90
C THR A 156 9.50 12.50 8.94
N ALA A 157 9.42 13.25 10.05
CA ALA A 157 8.56 14.43 10.14
C ALA A 157 8.97 15.52 9.14
N ASP A 158 10.26 15.69 8.87
CA ASP A 158 10.75 16.65 7.87
C ASP A 158 10.36 16.23 6.44
N VAL A 159 10.37 14.93 6.14
CA VAL A 159 9.86 14.41 4.85
C VAL A 159 8.35 14.64 4.74
N VAL A 160 7.57 14.37 5.80
CA VAL A 160 6.12 14.66 5.83
C VAL A 160 5.83 16.14 5.55
N ARG A 161 6.52 17.06 6.23
CA ARG A 161 6.37 18.52 5.99
C ARG A 161 6.80 18.92 4.58
N THR A 162 7.82 18.27 4.05
CA THR A 162 8.30 18.48 2.67
C THR A 162 7.23 18.09 1.66
N TYR A 163 6.58 16.94 1.83
CA TYR A 163 5.52 16.48 0.93
C TYR A 163 4.25 17.32 1.05
N ASN A 164 3.89 17.77 2.26
CA ASN A 164 2.77 18.69 2.44
C ASN A 164 3.03 20.08 1.79
N SER A 165 4.25 20.60 1.85
CA SER A 165 4.59 21.90 1.25
C SER A 165 4.87 21.83 -0.25
N ASN A 166 5.20 20.65 -0.77
CA ASN A 166 5.54 20.43 -2.17
C ASN A 166 4.86 19.17 -2.73
N PRO A 167 3.57 19.25 -3.11
CA PRO A 167 2.82 18.12 -3.67
C PRO A 167 3.46 17.55 -4.95
N GLY A 168 4.08 18.39 -5.77
CA GLY A 168 4.77 17.94 -6.99
C GLY A 168 6.01 17.07 -6.70
N LEU A 169 6.69 17.32 -5.59
CA LEU A 169 7.78 16.48 -5.10
C LEU A 169 7.25 15.16 -4.55
N PHE A 170 6.17 15.18 -3.77
CA PHE A 170 5.49 13.97 -3.29
C PHE A 170 5.12 13.05 -4.45
N LEU A 171 4.37 13.52 -5.45
CA LEU A 171 3.93 12.70 -6.57
C LEU A 171 5.11 12.10 -7.34
N ARG A 172 6.18 12.87 -7.55
CA ARG A 172 7.39 12.39 -8.23
C ARG A 172 8.11 11.28 -7.45
N GLU A 173 8.26 11.47 -6.14
CA GLU A 173 8.97 10.48 -5.30
C GLU A 173 8.11 9.26 -5.01
N PHE A 174 6.79 9.42 -4.88
CA PHE A 174 5.82 8.31 -4.85
C PHE A 174 5.96 7.44 -6.11
N ASN A 175 5.98 8.06 -7.28
CA ASN A 175 6.13 7.36 -8.56
C ASN A 175 7.46 6.61 -8.68
N ALA A 176 8.56 7.22 -8.23
CA ALA A 176 9.86 6.56 -8.20
C ALA A 176 9.86 5.35 -7.24
N ALA A 177 9.27 5.52 -6.04
CA ALA A 177 9.15 4.45 -5.06
C ALA A 177 8.22 3.32 -5.52
N MET A 178 7.10 3.63 -6.19
CA MET A 178 6.20 2.65 -6.82
C MET A 178 6.89 1.87 -7.94
N THR A 179 7.69 2.54 -8.76
CA THR A 179 8.49 1.88 -9.81
C THR A 179 9.46 0.87 -9.19
N LYS A 180 10.17 1.28 -8.13
CA LYS A 180 11.10 0.41 -7.40
C LYS A 180 10.39 -0.73 -6.69
N MET A 181 9.24 -0.48 -6.06
CA MET A 181 8.42 -1.52 -5.42
C MET A 181 7.90 -2.54 -6.46
N GLY A 182 7.53 -2.07 -7.65
CA GLY A 182 7.15 -2.94 -8.76
C GLY A 182 8.27 -3.85 -9.26
N ASP A 183 9.54 -3.50 -9.00
CA ASP A 183 10.71 -4.28 -9.40
C ASP A 183 11.18 -5.29 -8.34
N LEU A 184 10.45 -5.42 -7.23
CA LEU A 184 10.75 -6.42 -6.22
C LEU A 184 10.66 -7.84 -6.83
N PRO A 185 11.71 -8.67 -6.66
CA PRO A 185 11.74 -9.98 -7.27
C PRO A 185 10.75 -10.93 -6.57
N PRO A 186 10.28 -11.98 -7.26
CA PRO A 186 9.55 -13.06 -6.63
C PRO A 186 10.44 -13.79 -5.61
N SER A 187 9.82 -14.56 -4.71
CA SER A 187 10.56 -15.37 -3.74
C SER A 187 11.53 -16.32 -4.45
N ARG A 188 12.77 -16.41 -3.94
CA ARG A 188 13.82 -17.23 -4.56
C ARG A 188 13.34 -18.68 -4.74
N GLY A 189 13.51 -19.21 -5.94
CA GLY A 189 13.17 -20.60 -6.26
C GLY A 189 11.68 -20.86 -6.53
N VAL A 190 10.83 -19.83 -6.50
CA VAL A 190 9.42 -20.02 -6.88
C VAL A 190 9.30 -20.31 -8.37
N GLN A 191 8.46 -21.29 -8.71
CA GLN A 191 8.12 -21.55 -10.10
C GLN A 191 7.18 -20.46 -10.61
N LEU A 192 7.36 -20.05 -11.87
CA LEU A 192 6.64 -18.95 -12.49
C LEU A 192 5.92 -19.41 -13.77
N GLU A 193 4.74 -18.87 -14.01
CA GLU A 193 3.93 -19.11 -15.21
C GLU A 193 3.29 -17.81 -15.72
N ILE A 194 2.52 -17.87 -16.81
CA ILE A 194 1.56 -16.80 -17.15
C ILE A 194 0.19 -17.45 -17.01
N ARG A 195 -0.60 -17.00 -16.03
CA ARG A 195 -1.87 -17.65 -15.68
C ARG A 195 -2.97 -17.28 -16.67
N ASP A 196 -3.81 -18.26 -17.01
CA ASP A 196 -5.05 -18.01 -17.77
C ASP A 196 -6.13 -17.38 -16.88
N VAL A 197 -6.12 -17.72 -15.58
CA VAL A 197 -7.07 -17.22 -14.58
C VAL A 197 -6.32 -16.90 -13.29
N CYS A 198 -6.31 -15.64 -12.86
CA CYS A 198 -5.47 -15.19 -11.75
C CYS A 198 -5.67 -15.90 -10.41
N SER A 199 -6.87 -16.43 -10.16
CA SER A 199 -7.22 -17.12 -8.91
C SER A 199 -6.77 -18.58 -8.83
N LYS A 200 -6.20 -19.16 -9.90
CA LYS A 200 -5.72 -20.54 -9.92
C LYS A 200 -4.42 -20.69 -10.69
N VAL A 201 -3.63 -21.70 -10.34
CA VAL A 201 -2.47 -22.11 -11.14
C VAL A 201 -2.94 -22.82 -12.41
N ASN A 202 -2.12 -22.79 -13.48
CA ASN A 202 -2.43 -23.59 -14.65
C ASN A 202 -2.24 -25.08 -14.32
N GLY A 203 -3.02 -25.94 -14.96
CA GLY A 203 -2.89 -27.39 -14.83
C GLY A 203 -1.58 -27.88 -15.45
N ASN A 204 -1.03 -28.99 -14.95
CA ASN A 204 0.06 -29.67 -15.63
C ASN A 204 -0.55 -30.46 -16.80
N SER A 205 -0.10 -30.22 -18.04
CA SER A 205 -0.45 -31.04 -19.20
C SER A 205 -0.03 -32.49 -18.92
N ILE A 206 -0.94 -33.45 -19.07
CA ILE A 206 -0.68 -34.90 -18.92
C ILE A 206 0.22 -35.44 -20.06
N THR A 207 0.64 -34.60 -21.01
CA THR A 207 1.33 -35.03 -22.23
C THR A 207 2.84 -35.27 -22.11
N ASP A 208 3.46 -35.12 -20.93
CA ASP A 208 4.89 -35.41 -20.71
C ASP A 208 5.13 -36.27 -19.44
N MET A 209 4.39 -37.38 -19.30
CA MET A 209 4.82 -38.55 -18.50
C MET A 209 5.34 -39.65 -19.41
#